data_AF-A0A536V331-F1
#
_entry.id   AF-A0A536V331-F1
#
_cell.length_a   1.000
_cell.length_b   1.000
_cell.length_c   1.000
_cell.angle_alpha   90.00
_cell.angle_beta   90.00
_cell.angle_gamma   90.00
#
_symmetry.space_group_name_H-M   'P 1'
#
loop_
_entity.id
_entity.type
_entity.pdbx_description
1 polymer ?
#
loop_
_entity_poly.entity_id
_entity_poly.type
_entity_poly.pdbx_seq_one_letter_code
_entity_poly.pdbx_strand_id
1 'polypeptide(L)' 'MLHIVGGRPKPDLKPGVIDHIAFSGDDLAGTLAALKAHNVEHTCRRQVDSGVWQVFFFDPNGAKVEVDFASVEQPGA' A
#
# COMPACT_ATOMS: atom_id res chain seq x y z
N MET A 1 13.93 -7.42 2.93
CA MET A 1 13.74 -7.27 1.48
C MET A 1 12.60 -8.20 1.07
N LEU A 2 11.44 -7.66 0.69
CA LEU A 2 10.37 -8.43 0.03
C LEU A 2 10.61 -8.38 -1.47
N HIS A 3 10.61 -9.54 -2.14
CA HIS A 3 10.59 -9.60 -3.60
C HIS A 3 9.17 -9.86 -4.08
N ILE A 4 8.59 -8.86 -4.74
CA ILE A 4 7.33 -9.01 -5.47
C ILE A 4 7.69 -9.44 -6.89
N VAL A 5 7.38 -10.68 -7.24
CA VAL A 5 7.61 -11.21 -8.60
C VAL A 5 6.29 -11.17 -9.35
N GLY A 6 6.14 -10.20 -10.24
CA GLY A 6 5.09 -10.22 -11.26
C GLY A 6 5.45 -11.20 -12.37
N GLY A 7 4.46 -11.80 -13.04
CA GLY A 7 4.72 -12.65 -14.20
C GLY A 7 3.77 -13.82 -14.40
N ARG A 8 2.82 -14.04 -13.49
CA ARG A 8 1.69 -14.94 -13.72
C ARG A 8 0.45 -14.08 -13.98
N PRO A 9 -0.34 -14.38 -15.03
CA PRO A 9 -1.58 -13.65 -15.25
C PRO A 9 -2.55 -13.93 -14.09
N LYS A 10 -3.35 -12.93 -13.72
CA LYS A 10 -4.30 -12.97 -12.60
C LYS A 10 -5.16 -14.25 -12.50
N PRO A 11 -5.65 -14.86 -13.59
CA PRO A 11 -6.41 -16.11 -13.53
C PRO A 11 -5.63 -17.32 -12.99
N ASP A 12 -4.29 -17.31 -13.12
CA ASP A 12 -3.42 -18.39 -12.66
C ASP A 12 -3.05 -18.25 -11.18
N LEU A 13 -3.38 -17.09 -10.59
CA LEU A 13 -3.19 -16.82 -9.18
C LEU A 13 -4.40 -17.35 -8.42
N LYS A 14 -4.16 -18.34 -7.56
CA LYS A 14 -5.17 -18.78 -6.60
C LYS A 14 -5.22 -17.74 -5.48
N PRO A 15 -6.39 -17.17 -5.17
CA PRO A 15 -6.55 -16.34 -3.97
C PRO A 15 -6.02 -17.10 -2.77
N GLY A 16 -5.08 -16.49 -2.05
CA GLY A 16 -4.41 -17.10 -0.90
C GLY A 16 -5.18 -16.91 0.40
N VAL A 17 -4.66 -17.51 1.47
CA VAL A 17 -5.13 -17.38 2.87
C VAL A 17 -4.80 -16.00 3.48
N ILE A 18 -3.96 -15.20 2.81
CA ILE A 18 -3.47 -13.92 3.29
C ILE A 18 -4.35 -12.80 2.74
N ASP A 19 -4.91 -11.97 3.62
CA ASP A 19 -5.75 -10.81 3.27
C ASP A 19 -4.92 -9.64 2.70
N HIS A 20 -3.83 -9.28 3.37
CA HIS A 20 -2.89 -8.25 2.94
C HIS A 20 -1.52 -8.44 3.59
N ILE A 21 -0.53 -7.74 3.05
CA ILE A 21 0.80 -7.58 3.68
C ILE A 21 0.93 -6.13 4.11
N ALA A 22 1.16 -5.92 5.40
CA ALA A 22 1.35 -4.59 5.99
C ALA A 22 2.83 -4.28 6.23
N PHE A 23 3.20 -3.02 6.01
CA PHE A 23 4.51 -2.44 6.32
C PHE A 23 4.34 -1.19 7.17
N SER A 24 5.36 -0.86 7.96
CA SER A 24 5.51 0.50 8.46
C SER A 24 6.35 1.29 7.48
N GLY A 25 5.95 2.53 7.20
CA GLY A 25 6.66 3.45 6.34
C GLY A 25 6.91 4.78 7.04
N ASP A 26 7.89 5.50 6.50
CA ASP A 26 8.15 6.91 6.80
C ASP A 26 7.96 7.70 5.49
N ASP A 27 7.66 9.00 5.59
CA ASP A 27 7.43 9.89 4.44
C ASP A 27 6.17 9.52 3.64
N LEU A 28 5.01 9.71 4.30
CA LEU A 28 3.68 9.56 3.70
C LEU A 28 3.53 10.38 2.41
N ALA A 29 3.96 11.64 2.44
CA ALA A 29 3.82 12.53 1.29
C ALA A 29 4.64 12.05 0.09
N GLY A 30 5.90 11.67 0.31
CA GLY A 30 6.77 11.10 -0.72
C GLY A 30 6.22 9.78 -1.27
N THR A 31 5.67 8.93 -0.40
CA THR A 31 5.06 7.65 -0.83
C THR A 31 3.85 7.88 -1.73
N LEU A 32 2.94 8.79 -1.36
CA LEU A 32 1.77 9.11 -2.19
C LEU A 32 2.18 9.75 -3.52
N ALA A 33 3.20 10.62 -3.51
CA ALA A 33 3.75 11.21 -4.72
C ALA A 33 4.34 10.15 -5.66
N ALA A 34 5.09 9.18 -5.11
CA ALA A 34 5.65 8.08 -5.89
C ALA A 34 4.55 7.19 -6.49
N LEU A 35 3.55 6.78 -5.70
CA LEU A 35 2.42 5.98 -6.20
C LEU A 35 1.68 6.70 -7.34
N LYS A 36 1.44 8.01 -7.19
CA LYS A 36 0.83 8.84 -8.23
C LYS A 36 1.72 8.94 -9.49
N ALA A 37 3.01 9.16 -9.33
CA ALA A 37 3.96 9.25 -10.45
C ALA A 37 4.03 7.95 -11.27
N HIS A 38 3.82 6.80 -10.61
CA HIS A 38 3.78 5.49 -11.24
C HIS A 38 2.38 5.04 -11.69
N ASN A 39 1.36 5.90 -11.58
CA ASN A 39 -0.04 5.58 -11.89
C ASN A 39 -0.56 4.35 -11.13
N VAL A 40 -0.14 4.18 -9.88
CA VAL A 40 -0.66 3.14 -9.00
C VAL A 40 -1.89 3.66 -8.29
N GLU A 41 -3.03 3.03 -8.55
CA GLU A 41 -4.28 3.31 -7.82
C GLU A 41 -4.10 2.96 -6.34
N HIS A 42 -4.45 3.90 -5.46
CA HIS A 42 -4.27 3.75 -4.03
C HIS A 42 -5.34 4.51 -3.25
N THR A 43 -5.53 4.08 -2.00
CA THR A 43 -6.40 4.75 -1.02
C THR A 43 -5.58 5.14 0.19
N CYS A 44 -5.64 6.41 0.58
CA CYS A 44 -5.07 6.89 1.84
C CYS A 44 -6.20 7.19 2.83
N ARG A 45 -6.12 6.64 4.04
CA ARG A 45 -7.11 6.87 5.10
C ARG A 45 -6.44 7.13 6.44
N ARG A 46 -7.08 7.90 7.31
CA ARG A 46 -6.66 8.07 8.69
C ARG A 46 -7.49 7.16 9.60
N GLN A 47 -6.84 6.36 10.44
CA GLN A 47 -7.52 5.51 11.41
C GLN A 47 -8.08 6.39 12.54
N VAL A 48 -9.34 6.15 12.92
CA VAL A 48 -10.07 7.01 13.87
C VAL A 48 -9.45 6.99 15.27
N ASP A 49 -9.05 5.81 15.76
CA ASP A 49 -8.59 5.66 17.15
C ASP A 49 -7.12 6.04 17.33
N SER A 50 -6.22 5.54 16.47
CA SER A 50 -4.77 5.77 16.60
C SER A 50 -4.29 7.04 15.90
N GLY A 51 -5.07 7.56 14.95
CA GLY A 51 -4.67 8.64 14.06
C GLY A 51 -3.61 8.24 13.02
N VAL A 52 -3.17 6.98 13.00
CA VAL A 52 -2.22 6.43 12.01
C VAL A 52 -2.79 6.59 10.61
N TRP A 53 -1.93 6.96 9.68
CA TRP A 53 -2.27 7.00 8.26
C TRP A 53 -2.00 5.64 7.64
N GLN A 54 -2.94 5.17 6.83
CA GLN A 54 -2.86 3.87 6.17
C GLN A 54 -3.03 4.06 4.68
N VAL A 55 -2.05 3.61 3.90
CA VAL A 55 -2.07 3.63 2.45
C VAL A 55 -2.24 2.22 1.92
N PHE A 56 -3.27 2.02 1.10
CA PHE A 56 -3.59 0.73 0.48
C PHE A 56 -3.41 0.79 -1.03
N PHE A 57 -2.83 -0.25 -1.60
CA PHE A 57 -2.78 -0.46 -3.05
C PHE A 57 -2.64 -1.96 -3.34
N PHE A 58 -2.70 -2.33 -4.62
CA PHE A 58 -2.48 -3.70 -5.06
C PHE A 58 -1.14 -3.84 -5.76
N ASP A 59 -0.46 -4.95 -5.50
CA ASP A 59 0.69 -5.35 -6.31
C ASP A 59 0.24 -5.82 -7.71
N PRO A 60 1.17 -6.03 -8.66
CA PRO A 60 0.83 -6.50 -10.01
C PRO A 60 0.10 -7.85 -10.06
N ASN A 61 0.19 -8.67 -9.00
CA ASN A 61 -0.47 -9.95 -8.87
C ASN A 61 -1.84 -9.83 -8.16
N GLY A 62 -2.25 -8.63 -7.76
CA GLY A 62 -3.51 -8.40 -7.06
C GLY A 62 -3.47 -8.73 -5.56
N ALA A 63 -2.27 -8.89 -4.97
CA ALA A 63 -2.13 -8.94 -3.52
C ALA A 63 -2.29 -7.53 -2.93
N LYS A 64 -3.06 -7.41 -1.85
CA LYS A 64 -3.27 -6.13 -1.17
C LYS A 64 -2.05 -5.79 -0.32
N VAL A 65 -1.55 -4.58 -0.49
CA VAL A 65 -0.45 -4.01 0.29
C VAL A 65 -1.01 -2.87 1.14
N GLU A 66 -0.55 -2.82 2.38
CA GLU A 66 -0.83 -1.75 3.34
C GLU A 66 0.49 -1.15 3.82
N VAL A 67 0.55 0.17 3.92
CA VAL A 67 1.66 0.90 4.54
C VAL A 67 1.11 1.86 5.60
N ASP A 68 1.52 1.65 6.84
CA ASP A 68 1.16 2.47 8.00
C ASP A 68 2.22 3.55 8.24
N PHE A 69 1.76 4.79 8.47
CA PHE A 69 2.58 5.97 8.71
C PHE A 69 2.18 6.68 10.00
N ALA A 70 3.11 7.42 10.61
CA ALA A 70 2.88 8.04 11.90
C ALA A 70 1.75 9.08 11.84
N SER A 71 0.98 9.21 12.92
CA SER A 71 -0.21 10.08 12.98
C SER A 71 0.10 11.58 12.84
N VAL A 72 1.36 11.96 13.02
CA VAL A 72 1.90 13.32 12.90
C VAL A 72 2.27 13.69 11.46
N GLU A 73 2.38 12.71 10.58
CA GLU A 73 2.65 12.96 9.16
C GLU A 73 1.43 13.55 8.48
N GLN A 74 1.66 14.15 7.31
CA GLN A 74 0.62 14.77 6.50
C GLN A 74 0.67 14.20 5.09
N PRO A 75 -0.47 13.77 4.53
CA PRO A 75 -0.55 13.56 3.10
C PRO A 75 -0.27 14.91 2.44
N GLY A 76 0.63 14.93 1.46
CA GLY A 76 1.04 16.17 0.78
C GLY A 76 -0.15 16.98 0.25
N ALA A 77 0.05 18.29 0.09
CA ALA A 77 -0.98 19.23 -0.39
C ALA A 77 -1.47 18.94 -1.82
#